data_AF-A0A6V8EXT7-F1
#
_entry.id   AF-A0A6V8EXT7-F1
#
_cell.length_a   1.000
_cell.length_b   1.000
_cell.length_c   1.000
_cell.angle_alpha   90.00
_cell.angle_beta   90.00
_cell.angle_gamma   90.00
#
_symmetry.space_group_name_H-M   'P 1'
#
loop_
_entity.id
_entity.type
_entity.pdbx_description
1 polymer ?
#
loop_
_entity_poly.entity_id
_entity_poly.type
_entity_poly.pdbx_seq_one_letter_code
_entity_poly.pdbx_strand_id
1 'polypeptide(L)'
;MPVRLPDADQDFIGPYNRLSASQVNTWKACPRLWYYEKVLRFVMPQIPILFVGRAVEEAICKTLKETPALIVGAAPADIYAETPLDANGRPDREYEQRWPAEQLLVLPESKWPMDIDSLQHWANQRVRSHLAVCLENMRIDWLKHDRKAGDWDKDVDVERCIKMALNGIKMHMSEVKACLGLVSDEELNSWRKGSREHWPAPDGRGYAMDGHPLAQTGSISLIEAWEIARPWFVDPDAKPFMMNAVHPEHWFQGEYDLVYRWGGQNKIVDIKASLGNSDRSGDYVQQMRMYAYLWWSTHDKQRIDALEIWYLAADAIKTIDVPSVQELETIGEELKALWSDLREETPSIERCPPEPAPMRSFGPGGVPSEETPNLTRCQRCDWSHVCPTGGFDKEHPDGGMYHLPGMV
;
A
#
# COMPACT_ATOMS: atom_id res chain seq x y z
N MET A 1 -15.96 -4.43 1.87
CA MET A 1 -14.85 -4.70 2.79
C MET A 1 -13.48 -4.72 2.09
N PRO A 2 -12.57 -3.80 2.43
CA PRO A 2 -11.23 -3.75 1.82
C PRO A 2 -10.36 -4.98 2.13
N VAL A 3 -10.73 -5.77 3.13
CA VAL A 3 -10.17 -7.11 3.39
C VAL A 3 -11.22 -8.15 3.08
N ARG A 4 -10.80 -9.19 2.35
CA ARG A 4 -11.58 -10.41 2.17
C ARG A 4 -10.66 -11.60 2.38
N LEU A 5 -10.82 -12.23 3.54
CA LEU A 5 -10.05 -13.42 3.91
C LEU A 5 -10.50 -14.62 3.06
N PRO A 6 -9.57 -15.50 2.67
CA PRO A 6 -9.91 -16.75 2.01
C PRO A 6 -10.69 -17.66 2.96
N ASP A 7 -11.59 -18.46 2.41
CA ASP A 7 -12.22 -19.55 3.17
C ASP A 7 -11.22 -20.73 3.24
N ALA A 8 -10.73 -21.01 4.45
CA ALA A 8 -9.70 -22.03 4.66
C ALA A 8 -10.15 -23.44 4.24
N ASP A 9 -11.46 -23.73 4.29
CA ASP A 9 -12.01 -25.04 3.92
C ASP A 9 -12.19 -25.18 2.39
N GLN A 10 -12.14 -24.06 1.66
CA GLN A 10 -12.36 -24.00 0.20
C GLN A 10 -11.13 -23.49 -0.58
N ASP A 11 -10.08 -23.04 0.11
CA ASP A 11 -8.87 -22.53 -0.52
C ASP A 11 -7.87 -23.64 -0.83
N PHE A 12 -8.07 -24.29 -1.97
CA PHE A 12 -7.14 -25.30 -2.52
C PHE A 12 -5.96 -24.70 -3.30
N ILE A 13 -5.93 -23.37 -3.49
CA ILE A 13 -4.88 -22.69 -4.25
C ILE A 13 -3.74 -22.30 -3.30
N GLY A 14 -4.10 -21.75 -2.14
CA GLY A 14 -3.16 -21.30 -1.13
C GLY A 14 -2.40 -20.01 -1.50
N PRO A 15 -1.75 -19.37 -0.51
CA PRO A 15 -1.22 -18.01 -0.64
C PRO A 15 -0.08 -17.87 -1.66
N TYR A 16 0.69 -18.93 -1.93
CA TYR A 16 1.86 -18.87 -2.82
C TYR A 16 1.53 -19.05 -4.31
N ASN A 17 0.34 -19.55 -4.64
CA ASN A 17 -0.12 -19.78 -6.00
C ASN A 17 -1.15 -18.76 -6.48
N ARG A 18 -1.53 -17.79 -5.64
CA ARG A 18 -2.39 -16.68 -6.07
C ARG A 18 -1.59 -15.73 -6.96
N LEU A 19 -2.23 -15.29 -8.03
CA LEU A 19 -1.72 -14.22 -8.89
C LEU A 19 -1.88 -12.87 -8.16
N SER A 20 -0.98 -11.92 -8.44
CA SER A 20 -1.03 -10.54 -7.92
C SER A 20 -0.78 -9.56 -9.05
N ALA A 21 -1.21 -8.30 -8.87
CA ALA A 21 -0.98 -7.25 -9.86
C ALA A 21 0.50 -7.09 -10.23
N SER A 22 1.41 -7.19 -9.25
CA SER A 22 2.85 -7.16 -9.49
C SER A 22 3.33 -8.33 -10.38
N GLN A 23 2.81 -9.54 -10.19
CA GLN A 23 3.15 -10.68 -11.05
C GLN A 23 2.62 -10.52 -12.47
N VAL A 24 1.39 -10.01 -12.62
CA VAL A 24 0.78 -9.70 -13.93
C VAL A 24 1.63 -8.66 -14.67
N ASN A 25 1.99 -7.58 -13.98
CA ASN A 25 2.81 -6.51 -14.55
C ASN A 25 4.21 -7.04 -14.93
N THR A 26 4.86 -7.85 -14.10
CA THR A 26 6.15 -8.47 -14.44
C THR A 26 6.03 -9.37 -15.67
N TRP A 27 4.97 -10.18 -15.77
CA TRP A 27 4.73 -11.04 -16.94
C TRP A 27 4.54 -10.23 -18.22
N LYS A 28 3.63 -9.23 -18.19
CA LYS A 28 3.36 -8.34 -19.33
C LYS A 28 4.60 -7.52 -19.72
N ALA A 29 5.46 -7.19 -18.76
CA ALA A 29 6.71 -6.47 -19.02
C ALA A 29 7.79 -7.36 -19.64
N CYS A 30 7.98 -8.59 -19.13
CA CYS A 30 8.93 -9.55 -19.66
C CYS A 30 8.66 -10.97 -19.10
N PRO A 31 8.15 -11.92 -19.92
CA PRO A 31 7.91 -13.30 -19.49
C PRO A 31 9.15 -13.99 -18.93
N ARG A 32 10.33 -13.75 -19.53
CA ARG A 32 11.59 -14.30 -19.03
C ARG A 32 11.97 -13.78 -17.65
N LEU A 33 11.77 -12.49 -17.39
CA LEU A 33 12.01 -11.89 -16.07
C LEU A 33 11.09 -12.54 -15.02
N TRP A 34 9.81 -12.71 -15.36
CA TRP A 34 8.85 -13.39 -14.49
C TRP A 34 9.32 -14.82 -14.16
N TYR A 35 9.78 -15.58 -15.15
CA TYR A 35 10.30 -16.93 -14.94
C TYR A 35 11.51 -16.95 -14.00
N TYR A 36 12.48 -16.07 -14.22
CA TYR A 36 13.64 -15.94 -13.35
C TYR A 36 13.24 -15.67 -11.90
N GLU A 37 12.32 -14.73 -11.65
CA GLU A 37 11.95 -14.35 -10.29
C GLU A 37 10.98 -15.34 -9.61
N LYS A 38 10.02 -15.89 -10.36
CA LYS A 38 8.91 -16.66 -9.77
C LYS A 38 9.13 -18.16 -9.83
N VAL A 39 9.84 -18.66 -10.86
CA VAL A 39 10.17 -20.08 -11.01
C VAL A 39 11.57 -20.37 -10.47
N LEU A 40 12.60 -19.66 -10.96
CA LEU A 40 13.99 -19.88 -10.50
C LEU A 40 14.33 -19.17 -9.20
N ARG A 41 13.42 -18.33 -8.69
CA ARG A 41 13.60 -17.58 -7.43
C ARG A 41 14.83 -16.68 -7.43
N PHE A 42 15.18 -16.11 -8.57
CA PHE A 42 16.17 -15.02 -8.62
C PHE A 42 15.58 -13.81 -7.89
N VAL A 43 16.38 -13.20 -7.03
CA VAL A 43 15.90 -12.09 -6.20
C VAL A 43 16.86 -10.91 -6.29
N MET A 44 16.32 -9.76 -6.68
CA MET A 44 17.10 -8.55 -6.96
C MET A 44 17.83 -8.02 -5.72
N PRO A 45 19.00 -7.36 -5.88
CA PRO A 45 19.69 -6.69 -4.79
C PRO A 45 18.76 -5.77 -4.00
N GLN A 46 18.99 -5.68 -2.69
CA GLN A 46 18.16 -4.90 -1.78
C GLN A 46 18.81 -3.54 -1.54
N ILE A 47 18.37 -2.53 -2.29
CA ILE A 47 18.91 -1.16 -2.24
C ILE A 47 18.09 -0.25 -1.31
N PRO A 48 18.70 0.79 -0.68
CA PRO A 48 18.04 1.62 0.33
C PRO A 48 16.70 2.23 -0.11
N ILE A 49 16.58 2.65 -1.38
CA ILE A 49 15.36 3.31 -1.88
C ILE A 49 14.10 2.42 -1.81
N LEU A 50 14.24 1.09 -1.84
CA LEU A 50 13.11 0.15 -1.67
C LEU A 50 12.59 0.13 -0.22
N PHE A 51 13.44 0.46 0.74
CA PHE A 51 13.10 0.54 2.16
C PHE A 51 12.55 1.92 2.49
N VAL A 52 13.08 2.98 1.88
CA VAL A 52 12.55 4.35 2.00
C VAL A 52 11.07 4.44 1.63
N GLY A 53 10.66 3.78 0.55
CA GLY A 53 9.25 3.78 0.15
C GLY A 53 8.32 3.25 1.25
N ARG A 54 8.71 2.13 1.88
CA ARG A 54 7.99 1.52 3.01
C ARG A 54 8.00 2.41 4.24
N ALA A 55 9.13 3.02 4.59
CA ALA A 55 9.21 3.92 5.74
C ALA A 55 8.26 5.13 5.62
N VAL A 56 8.15 5.70 4.41
CA VAL A 56 7.27 6.86 4.18
C VAL A 56 5.81 6.47 4.27
N GLU A 57 5.43 5.35 3.66
CA GLU A 57 4.06 4.83 3.70
C GLU A 57 3.63 4.47 5.13
N GLU A 58 4.48 3.74 5.87
CA GLU A 58 4.24 3.35 7.26
C GLU A 58 4.11 4.58 8.17
N ALA A 59 4.96 5.60 7.98
CA ALA A 59 4.88 6.83 8.77
C ALA A 59 3.57 7.60 8.53
N ILE A 60 3.07 7.63 7.30
CA ILE A 60 1.77 8.20 6.97
C ILE A 60 0.67 7.39 7.66
N CYS A 61 0.65 6.06 7.48
CA CYS A 61 -0.34 5.18 8.08
C CYS A 61 -0.39 5.28 9.61
N LYS A 62 0.77 5.30 10.28
CA LYS A 62 0.88 5.52 11.73
C LYS A 62 0.33 6.88 12.16
N THR A 63 0.54 7.93 11.35
CA THR A 63 -0.07 9.24 11.61
C THR A 63 -1.58 9.22 11.45
N LEU A 64 -2.09 8.56 10.39
CA LEU A 64 -3.52 8.43 10.14
C LEU A 64 -4.21 7.54 11.19
N LYS A 65 -3.49 6.61 11.82
CA LYS A 65 -3.95 5.79 12.94
C LYS A 65 -4.22 6.61 14.19
N GLU A 66 -3.57 7.75 14.36
CA GLU A 66 -3.70 8.58 15.55
C GLU A 66 -4.84 9.61 15.45
N THR A 67 -5.12 10.29 16.55
CA THR A 67 -6.10 11.37 16.59
C THR A 67 -5.60 12.54 17.44
N PRO A 68 -5.80 13.79 16.98
CA PRO A 68 -5.39 14.99 17.71
C PRO A 68 -6.14 15.19 19.03
N ALA A 69 -7.27 14.50 19.23
CA ALA A 69 -8.02 14.56 20.48
C ALA A 69 -7.41 13.70 21.60
N LEU A 70 -6.50 12.78 21.28
CA LEU A 70 -5.83 11.90 22.26
C LEU A 70 -4.34 12.20 22.38
N ILE A 71 -3.69 12.62 21.29
CA ILE A 71 -2.23 12.74 21.21
C ILE A 71 -1.84 14.16 20.83
N VAL A 72 -0.93 14.76 21.60
CA VAL A 72 -0.31 16.05 21.24
C VAL A 72 0.77 15.84 20.17
N GLY A 73 1.00 16.84 19.32
CA GLY A 73 1.92 16.71 18.18
C GLY A 73 3.35 16.31 18.59
N ALA A 74 3.82 16.77 19.75
CA ALA A 74 5.15 16.49 20.29
C ALA A 74 5.28 15.16 21.07
N ALA A 75 4.24 14.32 21.10
CA ALA A 75 4.31 13.03 21.79
C ALA A 75 5.38 12.11 21.16
N PRO A 76 5.86 11.08 21.88
CA PRO A 76 6.67 10.02 21.29
C PRO A 76 5.96 9.30 20.13
N ALA A 77 6.72 8.69 19.22
CA ALA A 77 6.16 7.92 18.09
C ALA A 77 5.49 6.62 18.55
N ASP A 78 5.93 6.05 19.67
CA ASP A 78 5.44 4.82 20.30
C ASP A 78 4.36 5.09 21.38
N ILE A 79 3.66 6.23 21.29
CA ILE A 79 2.64 6.62 22.27
C ILE A 79 1.42 5.68 22.27
N TYR A 80 1.11 5.05 21.13
CA TYR A 80 0.16 3.95 21.07
C TYR A 80 0.86 2.63 21.40
N ALA A 81 0.24 1.87 22.30
CA ALA A 81 0.55 0.46 22.44
C ALA A 81 0.27 -0.28 21.13
N GLU A 82 0.93 -1.44 20.95
CA GLU A 82 0.71 -2.31 19.80
C GLU A 82 -0.75 -2.76 19.71
N THR A 83 -1.30 -2.84 18.49
CA THR A 83 -2.61 -3.43 18.25
C THR A 83 -2.63 -4.89 18.70
N PRO A 84 -3.62 -5.34 19.49
CA PRO A 84 -3.78 -6.75 19.83
C PRO A 84 -4.02 -7.59 18.58
N LEU A 85 -3.26 -8.67 18.41
CA LEU A 85 -3.33 -9.56 17.24
C LEU A 85 -3.84 -10.96 17.59
N ASP A 86 -4.57 -11.56 16.67
CA ASP A 86 -5.00 -12.95 16.72
C ASP A 86 -3.84 -13.92 16.45
N ALA A 87 -4.11 -15.23 16.54
CA ALA A 87 -3.10 -16.27 16.30
C ALA A 87 -2.48 -16.21 14.88
N ASN A 88 -3.18 -15.62 13.91
CA ASN A 88 -2.73 -15.47 12.54
C ASN A 88 -1.98 -14.13 12.31
N GLY A 89 -1.95 -13.23 13.31
CA GLY A 89 -1.30 -11.93 13.22
C GLY A 89 -2.16 -10.83 12.60
N ARG A 90 -3.49 -10.93 12.68
CA ARG A 90 -4.44 -9.88 12.27
C ARG A 90 -4.97 -9.16 13.51
N PRO A 91 -5.41 -7.90 13.43
CA PRO A 91 -6.05 -7.23 14.56
C PRO A 91 -7.23 -8.06 15.10
N ASP A 92 -7.15 -8.46 16.36
CA ASP A 92 -8.02 -9.47 16.95
C ASP A 92 -9.43 -8.93 17.18
N ARG A 93 -10.42 -9.47 16.45
CA ARG A 93 -11.81 -9.02 16.53
C ARG A 93 -12.49 -9.37 17.85
N GLU A 94 -12.03 -10.45 18.48
CA GLU A 94 -12.62 -11.00 19.70
C GLU A 94 -11.87 -10.52 20.94
N TYR A 95 -10.98 -9.52 20.79
CA TYR A 95 -10.24 -8.95 21.91
C TYR A 95 -11.16 -8.11 22.82
N GLU A 96 -11.38 -8.62 24.04
CA GLU A 96 -12.32 -8.04 25.02
C GLU A 96 -11.68 -6.98 25.95
N GLN A 97 -10.36 -6.76 25.89
CA GLN A 97 -9.71 -5.75 26.71
C GLN A 97 -9.59 -4.41 25.98
N ARG A 98 -9.01 -3.41 26.66
CA ARG A 98 -8.87 -2.05 26.10
C ARG A 98 -7.90 -2.01 24.94
N TRP A 99 -8.35 -1.45 23.83
CA TRP A 99 -7.54 -1.16 22.66
C TRP A 99 -6.62 0.05 22.88
N PRO A 100 -5.54 0.24 22.09
CA PRO A 100 -4.53 1.28 22.33
C PRO A 100 -5.08 2.70 22.56
N ALA A 101 -6.05 3.15 21.77
CA ALA A 101 -6.66 4.47 21.91
C ALA A 101 -7.57 4.57 23.15
N GLU A 102 -8.15 3.47 23.61
CA GLU A 102 -9.00 3.39 24.82
C GLU A 102 -8.19 3.41 26.12
N GLN A 103 -6.86 3.23 26.02
CA GLN A 103 -5.93 3.35 27.13
C GLN A 103 -5.50 4.80 27.38
N LEU A 104 -5.75 5.70 26.43
CA LEU A 104 -5.45 7.13 26.54
C LEU A 104 -6.65 7.94 27.04
N LEU A 105 -6.36 9.00 27.77
CA LEU A 105 -7.37 9.99 28.16
C LEU A 105 -7.56 11.00 27.03
N VAL A 106 -8.82 11.39 26.83
CA VAL A 106 -9.15 12.50 25.92
C VAL A 106 -8.52 13.78 26.43
N LEU A 107 -7.80 14.47 25.55
CA LEU A 107 -7.20 15.76 25.85
C LEU A 107 -8.30 16.80 26.08
N PRO A 108 -8.10 17.79 26.96
CA PRO A 108 -9.02 18.92 27.07
C PRO A 108 -9.21 19.60 25.71
N GLU A 109 -10.43 20.03 25.38
CA GLU A 109 -10.74 20.68 24.10
C GLU A 109 -9.83 21.89 23.80
N SER A 110 -9.33 22.58 24.82
CA SER A 110 -8.36 23.67 24.70
C SER A 110 -7.00 23.26 24.11
N LYS A 111 -6.76 21.96 23.96
CA LYS A 111 -5.57 21.36 23.32
C LYS A 111 -5.85 20.84 21.92
N TRP A 112 -7.12 20.80 21.50
CA TRP A 112 -7.48 20.33 20.17
C TRP A 112 -7.13 21.39 19.12
N PRO A 113 -6.80 20.97 17.88
CA PRO A 113 -6.74 21.88 16.76
C PRO A 113 -8.04 22.66 16.59
N MET A 114 -7.93 23.98 16.44
CA MET A 114 -9.09 24.88 16.33
C MET A 114 -9.45 25.18 14.87
N ASP A 115 -8.54 24.88 13.95
CA ASP A 115 -8.68 25.13 12.53
C ASP A 115 -7.85 24.13 11.71
N ILE A 116 -8.07 24.15 10.40
CA ILE A 116 -7.38 23.28 9.45
C ILE A 116 -5.85 23.41 9.51
N ASP A 117 -5.34 24.61 9.72
CA ASP A 117 -3.90 24.88 9.70
C ASP A 117 -3.22 24.30 10.95
N SER A 118 -3.85 24.43 12.12
CA SER A 118 -3.39 23.80 13.37
C SER A 118 -3.53 22.28 13.32
N LEU A 119 -4.54 21.73 12.64
CA LEU A 119 -4.66 20.29 12.43
C LEU A 119 -3.56 19.77 11.50
N GLN A 120 -3.31 20.46 10.39
CA GLN A 120 -2.21 20.13 9.48
C GLN A 120 -0.85 20.26 10.19
N HIS A 121 -0.67 21.27 11.05
CA HIS A 121 0.53 21.42 11.85
C HIS A 121 0.74 20.23 12.79
N TRP A 122 -0.31 19.80 13.50
CA TRP A 122 -0.29 18.62 14.34
C TRP A 122 0.10 17.37 13.54
N ALA A 123 -0.58 17.09 12.42
CA ALA A 123 -0.32 15.90 11.61
C ALA A 123 1.11 15.91 11.03
N ASN A 124 1.61 17.08 10.64
CA ASN A 124 3.00 17.26 10.19
C ASN A 124 4.02 16.99 11.29
N GLN A 125 3.73 17.31 12.56
CA GLN A 125 4.60 16.95 13.68
C GLN A 125 4.60 15.43 13.92
N ARG A 126 3.41 14.81 13.90
CA ARG A 126 3.26 13.35 14.06
C ARG A 126 4.00 12.57 12.98
N VAL A 127 3.79 12.90 11.70
CA VAL A 127 4.43 12.17 10.59
C VAL A 127 5.95 12.30 10.61
N ARG A 128 6.50 13.43 11.06
CA ARG A 128 7.95 13.60 11.24
C ARG A 128 8.51 12.70 12.34
N SER A 129 7.79 12.59 13.45
CA SER A 129 8.16 11.70 14.56
C SER A 129 8.15 10.23 14.12
N HIS A 130 7.07 9.80 13.46
CA HIS A 130 6.94 8.44 12.92
C HIS A 130 7.98 8.14 11.85
N LEU A 131 8.21 9.05 10.91
CA LEU A 131 9.18 8.86 9.83
C LEU A 131 10.60 8.64 10.34
N ALA A 132 11.01 9.37 11.38
CA ALA A 132 12.35 9.20 11.97
C ALA A 132 12.55 7.76 12.48
N VAL A 133 11.56 7.19 13.18
CA VAL A 133 11.61 5.81 13.67
C VAL A 133 11.52 4.81 12.52
N CYS A 134 10.61 5.03 11.56
CA CYS A 134 10.43 4.14 10.43
C CYS A 134 11.68 4.06 9.54
N LEU A 135 12.36 5.18 9.28
CA LEU A 135 13.62 5.20 8.53
C LEU A 135 14.73 4.44 9.24
N GLU A 136 14.86 4.59 10.56
CA GLU A 136 15.89 3.86 11.32
C GLU A 136 15.62 2.35 11.34
N ASN A 137 14.36 1.94 11.53
CA ASN A 137 13.96 0.53 11.45
C ASN A 137 14.28 -0.04 10.06
N MET A 138 13.91 0.68 9.01
CA MET A 138 14.19 0.31 7.62
C MET A 138 15.69 0.25 7.31
N ARG A 139 16.51 1.13 7.91
CA ARG A 139 17.98 1.10 7.81
C ARG A 139 18.55 -0.17 8.44
N ILE A 140 18.07 -0.53 9.64
CA ILE A 140 18.48 -1.73 10.36
C ILE A 140 18.11 -2.99 9.56
N ASP A 141 16.89 -3.03 9.00
CA ASP A 141 16.41 -4.15 8.18
C ASP A 141 17.23 -4.30 6.90
N TRP A 142 17.53 -3.19 6.22
CA TRP A 142 18.42 -3.19 5.06
C TRP A 142 19.83 -3.68 5.44
N LEU A 143 20.39 -3.21 6.56
CA LEU A 143 21.74 -3.58 7.01
C LEU A 143 21.88 -5.09 7.29
N LYS A 144 20.82 -5.70 7.84
CA LYS A 144 20.74 -7.13 8.14
C LYS A 144 20.45 -7.99 6.92
N HIS A 145 20.01 -7.42 5.81
CA HIS A 145 19.63 -8.21 4.65
C HIS A 145 20.85 -8.83 3.97
N ASP A 146 20.83 -10.15 3.75
CA ASP A 146 21.93 -10.91 3.11
C ASP A 146 22.32 -10.41 1.71
N ARG A 147 21.41 -9.70 1.04
CA ARG A 147 21.52 -9.24 -0.35
C ARG A 147 21.53 -7.71 -0.42
N LYS A 148 21.88 -7.04 0.69
CA LYS A 148 21.99 -5.59 0.73
C LYS A 148 23.00 -5.11 -0.31
N ALA A 149 22.63 -4.04 -1.01
CA ALA A 149 23.49 -3.35 -1.95
C ALA A 149 23.24 -1.84 -1.82
N GLY A 150 24.12 -1.03 -2.39
CA GLY A 150 24.08 0.43 -2.25
C GLY A 150 24.66 0.91 -0.91
N ASP A 151 24.44 2.18 -0.62
CA ASP A 151 24.99 2.86 0.56
C ASP A 151 23.89 3.77 1.14
N TRP A 152 23.38 3.41 2.32
CA TRP A 152 22.26 4.14 2.94
C TRP A 152 22.54 5.64 3.09
N ASP A 153 23.75 6.00 3.54
CA ASP A 153 24.09 7.39 3.85
C ASP A 153 24.25 8.24 2.57
N LYS A 154 24.51 7.61 1.42
CA LYS A 154 24.61 8.27 0.11
C LYS A 154 23.30 8.26 -0.67
N ASP A 155 22.53 7.18 -0.54
CA ASP A 155 21.35 6.92 -1.36
C ASP A 155 20.05 7.47 -0.73
N VAL A 156 20.04 7.71 0.59
CA VAL A 156 18.85 8.18 1.33
C VAL A 156 18.98 9.66 1.70
N ASP A 157 18.17 10.47 1.04
CA ASP A 157 17.96 11.89 1.39
C ASP A 157 16.79 12.01 2.38
N VAL A 158 17.11 12.24 3.67
CA VAL A 158 16.13 12.36 4.76
C VAL A 158 15.18 13.54 4.55
N GLU A 159 15.67 14.69 4.06
CA GLU A 159 14.82 15.86 3.82
C GLU A 159 13.82 15.59 2.69
N ARG A 160 14.25 14.87 1.66
CA ARG A 160 13.33 14.39 0.62
C ARG A 160 12.29 13.42 1.17
N CYS A 161 12.66 12.52 2.07
CA CYS A 161 11.73 11.61 2.73
C CYS A 161 10.67 12.38 3.55
N ILE A 162 11.12 13.37 4.32
CA ILE A 162 10.25 14.28 5.08
C ILE A 162 9.27 14.97 4.15
N LYS A 163 9.75 15.55 3.03
CA LYS A 163 8.88 16.24 2.07
C LYS A 163 7.82 15.30 1.50
N MET A 164 8.18 14.06 1.15
CA MET A 164 7.22 13.07 0.67
C MET A 164 6.15 12.75 1.72
N ALA A 165 6.54 12.52 2.97
CA ALA A 165 5.61 12.22 4.05
C ALA A 165 4.65 13.40 4.33
N LEU A 166 5.17 14.64 4.34
CA LEU A 166 4.35 15.85 4.49
C LEU A 166 3.37 16.03 3.33
N ASN A 167 3.78 15.71 2.10
CA ASN A 167 2.88 15.75 0.94
C ASN A 167 1.75 14.72 1.08
N GLY A 168 2.03 13.52 1.60
CA GLY A 168 1.00 12.52 1.91
C GLY A 168 -0.03 13.03 2.93
N ILE A 169 0.43 13.64 4.02
CA ILE A 169 -0.45 14.29 5.00
C ILE A 169 -1.25 15.44 4.36
N LYS A 170 -0.62 16.28 3.54
CA LYS A 170 -1.30 17.36 2.81
C LYS A 170 -2.41 16.83 1.89
N MET A 171 -2.17 15.72 1.20
CA MET A 171 -3.18 15.07 0.36
C MET A 171 -4.34 14.55 1.20
N HIS A 172 -4.09 13.88 2.34
CA HIS A 172 -5.14 13.48 3.28
C HIS A 172 -5.90 14.67 3.88
N MET A 173 -5.23 15.79 4.17
CA MET A 173 -5.91 17.01 4.64
C MET A 173 -6.91 17.56 3.63
N SER A 174 -6.76 17.26 2.33
CA SER A 174 -7.80 17.58 1.33
C SER A 174 -9.07 16.76 1.53
N GLU A 175 -8.95 15.49 1.93
CA GLU A 175 -10.09 14.62 2.28
C GLU A 175 -10.80 15.14 3.53
N VAL A 176 -10.05 15.52 4.56
CA VAL A 176 -10.60 16.10 5.80
C VAL A 176 -11.38 17.38 5.50
N LYS A 177 -10.82 18.28 4.68
CA LYS A 177 -11.49 19.51 4.24
C LYS A 177 -12.78 19.22 3.49
N ALA A 178 -12.76 18.24 2.60
CA ALA A 178 -13.93 17.86 1.83
C ALA A 178 -15.00 17.23 2.74
N CYS A 179 -14.61 16.36 3.68
CA CYS A 179 -15.50 15.74 4.66
C CYS A 179 -16.20 16.79 5.53
N LEU A 180 -15.48 17.81 5.98
CA LEU A 180 -16.05 18.90 6.78
C LEU A 180 -17.19 19.64 6.06
N GLY A 181 -17.14 19.71 4.72
CA GLY A 181 -18.14 20.42 3.92
C GLY A 181 -19.22 19.54 3.28
N LEU A 182 -18.98 18.22 3.16
CA LEU A 182 -19.79 17.33 2.31
C LEU A 182 -20.36 16.11 3.04
N VAL A 183 -19.94 15.81 4.28
CA VAL A 183 -20.53 14.69 5.03
C VAL A 183 -22.04 14.90 5.18
N SER A 184 -22.81 13.82 5.07
CA SER A 184 -24.24 13.88 5.32
C SER A 184 -24.55 13.82 6.83
N ASP A 185 -25.66 14.41 7.24
CA ASP A 185 -26.14 14.28 8.63
C ASP A 185 -26.40 12.81 9.02
N GLU A 186 -26.82 11.99 8.05
CA GLU A 186 -27.05 10.55 8.28
C GLU A 186 -25.74 9.83 8.62
N GLU A 187 -24.70 10.05 7.83
CA GLU A 187 -23.37 9.45 8.04
C GLU A 187 -22.73 9.94 9.34
N LEU A 188 -22.77 11.26 9.59
CA LEU A 188 -22.26 11.85 10.83
C LEU A 188 -22.96 11.26 12.06
N ASN A 189 -24.30 11.19 12.05
CA ASN A 189 -25.05 10.65 13.19
C ASN A 189 -24.86 9.14 13.35
N SER A 190 -24.64 8.40 12.26
CA SER A 190 -24.29 6.98 12.29
C SER A 190 -22.92 6.78 12.95
N TRP A 191 -21.91 7.55 12.54
CA TRP A 191 -20.58 7.53 13.14
C TRP A 191 -20.62 7.91 14.63
N ARG A 192 -21.35 8.97 15.01
CA ARG A 192 -21.50 9.39 16.42
C ARG A 192 -22.10 8.31 17.31
N LYS A 193 -22.99 7.47 16.76
CA LYS A 193 -23.58 6.31 17.46
C LYS A 193 -22.62 5.12 17.59
N GLY A 194 -21.41 5.20 17.04
CA GLY A 194 -20.42 4.13 17.09
C GLY A 194 -20.56 3.10 15.97
N SER A 195 -21.29 3.42 14.89
CA SER A 195 -21.37 2.54 13.72
C SER A 195 -19.98 2.36 13.11
N ARG A 196 -19.60 1.10 12.86
CA ARG A 196 -18.30 0.74 12.29
C ARG A 196 -18.48 -0.33 11.23
N GLU A 197 -17.66 -0.19 10.21
CA GLU A 197 -17.48 -1.18 9.16
C GLU A 197 -16.94 -2.49 9.74
N HIS A 198 -17.18 -3.62 9.07
CA HIS A 198 -16.67 -4.91 9.59
C HIS A 198 -15.15 -4.85 9.79
N TRP A 199 -14.39 -4.31 8.84
CA TRP A 199 -13.00 -3.89 8.96
C TRP A 199 -12.98 -2.36 8.98
N PRO A 200 -12.98 -1.70 10.15
CA PRO A 200 -12.93 -0.26 10.26
C PRO A 200 -11.52 0.25 9.91
N ALA A 201 -11.41 1.54 9.64
CA ALA A 201 -10.10 2.18 9.52
C ALA A 201 -9.30 1.98 10.82
N PRO A 202 -7.99 1.63 10.77
CA PRO A 202 -7.19 1.52 11.98
C PRO A 202 -7.18 2.83 12.75
N ASP A 203 -7.68 2.81 13.97
CA ASP A 203 -7.73 3.96 14.88
C ASP A 203 -7.36 3.64 16.33
N GLY A 204 -6.84 2.43 16.54
CA GLY A 204 -6.50 1.94 17.86
C GLY A 204 -7.72 1.68 18.75
N ARG A 205 -8.94 1.57 18.18
CA ARG A 205 -10.17 1.22 18.92
C ARG A 205 -10.71 -0.13 18.48
N GLY A 206 -11.56 -0.71 19.33
CA GLY A 206 -12.22 -1.97 19.04
C GLY A 206 -13.16 -1.93 17.84
N TYR A 207 -13.67 -3.11 17.48
CA TYR A 207 -14.58 -3.30 16.34
C TYR A 207 -16.04 -2.94 16.64
N ALA A 208 -16.39 -2.80 17.92
CA ALA A 208 -17.71 -2.40 18.38
C ALA A 208 -17.58 -1.27 19.40
N MET A 209 -18.49 -0.32 19.34
CA MET A 209 -18.50 0.85 20.21
C MET A 209 -19.94 1.24 20.55
N ASP A 210 -20.19 1.58 21.81
CA ASP A 210 -21.46 2.17 22.23
C ASP A 210 -21.34 3.70 22.20
N GLY A 211 -21.52 4.28 21.01
CA GLY A 211 -21.22 5.68 20.74
C GLY A 211 -19.73 5.94 20.52
N HIS A 212 -19.42 6.95 19.70
CA HIS A 212 -18.04 7.37 19.49
C HIS A 212 -17.59 8.32 20.63
N PRO A 213 -16.46 8.08 21.32
CA PRO A 213 -16.03 8.86 22.49
C PRO A 213 -15.62 10.29 22.13
N LEU A 214 -15.37 10.55 20.85
CA LEU A 214 -15.06 11.89 20.33
C LEU A 214 -16.27 12.55 19.64
N ALA A 215 -17.46 11.96 19.75
CA ALA A 215 -18.68 12.55 19.20
C ALA A 215 -18.98 13.89 19.88
N GLN A 216 -19.33 14.88 19.07
CA GLN A 216 -19.75 16.20 19.52
C GLN A 216 -21.23 16.45 19.19
N THR A 217 -21.75 17.58 19.65
CA THR A 217 -23.13 18.01 19.35
C THR A 217 -23.13 19.12 18.30
N GLY A 218 -24.21 19.22 17.53
CA GLY A 218 -24.35 20.23 16.47
C GLY A 218 -23.73 19.78 15.14
N SER A 219 -23.25 20.76 14.36
CA SER A 219 -22.59 20.50 13.07
C SER A 219 -21.33 19.65 13.25
N ILE A 220 -20.85 19.05 12.16
CA ILE A 220 -19.58 18.32 12.16
C ILE A 220 -18.44 19.20 12.70
N SER A 221 -17.65 18.63 13.61
CA SER A 221 -16.43 19.26 14.12
C SER A 221 -15.21 18.88 13.28
N LEU A 222 -14.13 19.63 13.44
CA LEU A 222 -12.86 19.34 12.77
C LEU A 222 -12.27 17.97 13.16
N ILE A 223 -12.44 17.56 14.41
CA ILE A 223 -11.99 16.26 14.91
C ILE A 223 -12.83 15.14 14.28
N GLU A 224 -14.15 15.33 14.21
CA GLU A 224 -15.04 14.36 13.58
C GLU A 224 -14.71 14.21 12.09
N ALA A 225 -14.38 15.30 11.39
CA ALA A 225 -13.94 15.24 9.99
C ALA A 225 -12.63 14.45 9.80
N TRP A 226 -11.66 14.59 10.72
CA TRP A 226 -10.44 13.77 10.69
C TRP A 226 -10.74 12.28 10.90
N GLU A 227 -11.58 11.95 11.89
CA GLU A 227 -11.92 10.56 12.18
C GLU A 227 -12.75 9.91 11.06
N ILE A 228 -13.72 10.63 10.48
CA ILE A 228 -14.60 10.12 9.42
C ILE A 228 -13.85 10.00 8.08
N ALA A 229 -13.04 11.01 7.72
CA ALA A 229 -12.27 10.98 6.48
C ALA A 229 -11.11 9.97 6.50
N ARG A 230 -10.78 9.40 7.66
CA ARG A 230 -9.70 8.42 7.82
C ARG A 230 -9.91 7.22 6.88
N PRO A 231 -8.96 6.92 5.99
CA PRO A 231 -9.07 5.75 5.13
C PRO A 231 -8.86 4.47 5.93
N TRP A 232 -9.38 3.36 5.42
CA TRP A 232 -8.84 2.05 5.78
C TRP A 232 -7.45 1.88 5.16
N PHE A 233 -6.54 1.26 5.90
CA PHE A 233 -5.22 0.81 5.48
C PHE A 233 -4.85 -0.42 6.29
N VAL A 234 -3.78 -1.13 5.92
CA VAL A 234 -3.28 -2.26 6.71
C VAL A 234 -2.79 -1.72 8.07
N ASP A 235 -3.29 -2.28 9.18
CA ASP A 235 -2.80 -1.88 10.50
C ASP A 235 -1.28 -2.08 10.56
N PRO A 236 -0.47 -1.04 10.88
CA PRO A 236 0.98 -1.13 10.90
C PRO A 236 1.55 -2.23 11.80
N ASP A 237 0.77 -2.72 12.77
CA ASP A 237 1.20 -3.79 13.68
C ASP A 237 0.81 -5.19 13.15
N ALA A 238 -0.04 -5.29 12.11
CA ALA A 238 -0.45 -6.57 11.54
C ALA A 238 0.72 -7.28 10.84
N LYS A 239 0.71 -8.62 10.86
CA LYS A 239 1.71 -9.39 10.13
C LYS A 239 1.55 -9.19 8.61
N PRO A 240 2.66 -9.19 7.85
CA PRO A 240 2.63 -8.99 6.40
C PRO A 240 1.66 -9.95 5.69
N PHE A 241 0.93 -9.43 4.69
CA PHE A 241 -0.01 -10.18 3.83
C PHE A 241 -1.24 -10.79 4.53
N MET A 242 -1.46 -10.48 5.80
CA MET A 242 -2.59 -11.04 6.56
C MET A 242 -3.91 -10.28 6.34
N MET A 243 -3.85 -9.09 5.76
CA MET A 243 -4.99 -8.18 5.56
C MET A 243 -5.31 -7.95 4.07
N ASN A 244 -5.06 -8.96 3.24
CA ASN A 244 -5.32 -8.91 1.80
C ASN A 244 -6.81 -9.04 1.45
N ALA A 245 -7.17 -8.53 0.28
CA ALA A 245 -8.37 -8.96 -0.43
C ALA A 245 -8.04 -10.16 -1.32
N VAL A 246 -8.77 -11.26 -1.14
CA VAL A 246 -8.64 -12.48 -1.95
C VAL A 246 -9.91 -12.66 -2.78
N HIS A 247 -9.73 -12.96 -4.07
CA HIS A 247 -10.83 -13.29 -4.99
C HIS A 247 -11.68 -14.44 -4.43
N PRO A 248 -13.01 -14.48 -4.64
CA PRO A 248 -13.88 -15.55 -4.12
C PRO A 248 -13.42 -16.98 -4.43
N GLU A 249 -12.80 -17.17 -5.60
CA GLU A 249 -12.25 -18.45 -6.04
C GLU A 249 -10.74 -18.58 -5.75
N HIS A 250 -10.20 -17.73 -4.89
CA HIS A 250 -8.85 -17.78 -4.31
C HIS A 250 -7.65 -17.66 -5.27
N TRP A 251 -7.84 -17.45 -6.58
CA TRP A 251 -6.75 -17.41 -7.56
C TRP A 251 -6.06 -16.05 -7.74
N PHE A 252 -6.65 -14.97 -7.23
CA PHE A 252 -6.08 -13.61 -7.30
C PHE A 252 -6.16 -12.91 -5.95
N GLN A 253 -5.15 -12.10 -5.64
CA GLN A 253 -5.11 -11.31 -4.41
C GLN A 253 -4.41 -9.97 -4.59
N GLY A 254 -4.70 -9.05 -3.68
CA GLY A 254 -4.06 -7.74 -3.59
C GLY A 254 -4.19 -7.14 -2.19
N GLU A 255 -3.33 -6.17 -1.92
CA GLU A 255 -3.35 -5.34 -0.72
C GLU A 255 -3.55 -3.89 -1.19
N TYR A 256 -4.54 -3.19 -0.63
CA TYR A 256 -4.77 -1.78 -0.95
C TYR A 256 -3.96 -0.93 0.02
N ASP A 257 -3.29 0.11 -0.46
CA ASP A 257 -2.56 1.04 0.42
C ASP A 257 -3.57 1.82 1.27
N LEU A 258 -4.51 2.54 0.63
CA LEU A 258 -5.59 3.27 1.30
C LEU A 258 -6.96 3.03 0.62
N VAL A 259 -8.02 2.92 1.43
CA VAL A 259 -9.41 2.91 0.96
C VAL A 259 -10.25 3.92 1.76
N TYR A 260 -10.57 5.05 1.13
CA TYR A 260 -11.50 6.04 1.68
C TYR A 260 -12.94 5.57 1.51
N ARG A 261 -13.76 5.73 2.55
CA ARG A 261 -15.16 5.27 2.61
C ARG A 261 -16.03 6.28 3.35
N TRP A 262 -16.00 7.52 2.90
CA TRP A 262 -16.77 8.61 3.50
C TRP A 262 -17.55 9.36 2.41
N GLY A 263 -18.63 10.03 2.79
CA GLY A 263 -19.46 10.79 1.84
C GLY A 263 -20.20 9.91 0.84
N GLY A 264 -20.53 8.68 1.23
CA GLY A 264 -21.18 7.67 0.39
C GLY A 264 -20.33 7.16 -0.78
N GLN A 265 -19.03 7.47 -0.80
CA GLN A 265 -18.11 7.10 -1.88
C GLN A 265 -17.01 6.16 -1.36
N ASN A 266 -16.64 5.19 -2.19
CA ASN A 266 -15.49 4.32 -1.99
C ASN A 266 -14.40 4.74 -2.97
N LYS A 267 -13.22 5.09 -2.45
CA LYS A 267 -12.06 5.47 -3.25
C LYS A 267 -10.84 4.68 -2.85
N ILE A 268 -10.19 4.04 -3.82
CA ILE A 268 -8.89 3.37 -3.62
C ILE A 268 -7.79 4.36 -3.98
N VAL A 269 -6.82 4.50 -3.09
CA VAL A 269 -5.61 5.30 -3.30
C VAL A 269 -4.40 4.41 -3.13
N ASP A 270 -3.48 4.49 -4.10
CA ASP A 270 -2.17 3.83 -4.08
C ASP A 270 -1.08 4.90 -3.86
N ILE A 271 -0.29 4.74 -2.81
CA ILE A 271 0.74 5.68 -2.42
C ILE A 271 2.05 5.29 -3.10
N LYS A 272 2.73 6.28 -3.70
CA LYS A 272 4.05 6.07 -4.30
C LYS A 272 5.02 7.13 -3.83
N ALA A 273 5.98 6.72 -3.01
CA ALA A 273 7.15 7.50 -2.59
C ALA A 273 8.14 7.73 -3.75
N SER A 274 7.67 8.35 -4.83
CA SER A 274 8.43 8.57 -6.06
C SER A 274 7.92 9.80 -6.81
N LEU A 275 8.69 10.25 -7.81
CA LEU A 275 8.27 11.31 -8.73
C LEU A 275 7.26 10.82 -9.77
N GLY A 276 7.12 9.50 -9.95
CA GLY A 276 6.28 8.95 -11.01
C GLY A 276 6.80 9.14 -12.43
N ASN A 277 8.09 9.40 -12.62
CA ASN A 277 8.71 9.67 -13.92
C ASN A 277 9.49 8.48 -14.50
N SER A 278 9.03 7.25 -14.23
CA SER A 278 9.71 6.02 -14.68
C SER A 278 8.73 5.09 -15.35
N ASP A 279 9.22 4.10 -16.11
CA ASP A 279 8.42 3.06 -16.75
C ASP A 279 7.42 2.37 -15.79
N ARG A 280 7.78 2.24 -14.50
CA ARG A 280 6.90 1.67 -13.46
C ARG A 280 5.58 2.43 -13.30
N SER A 281 5.52 3.70 -13.66
CA SER A 281 4.27 4.48 -13.58
C SER A 281 3.16 3.90 -14.45
N GLY A 282 3.50 3.25 -15.57
CA GLY A 282 2.51 2.54 -16.37
C GLY A 282 1.95 1.30 -15.67
N ASP A 283 2.76 0.65 -14.84
CA ASP A 283 2.35 -0.53 -14.07
C ASP A 283 1.39 -0.15 -12.93
N TYR A 284 1.61 1.01 -12.30
CA TYR A 284 0.71 1.51 -11.27
C TYR A 284 -0.70 1.79 -11.84
N VAL A 285 -0.81 2.30 -13.07
CA VAL A 285 -2.11 2.48 -13.74
C VAL A 285 -2.82 1.14 -13.93
N GLN A 286 -2.11 0.11 -14.39
CA GLN A 286 -2.68 -1.23 -14.58
C GLN A 286 -3.03 -1.90 -13.24
N GLN A 287 -2.22 -1.69 -12.21
CA GLN A 287 -2.46 -2.11 -10.84
C GLN A 287 -3.78 -1.54 -10.30
N MET A 288 -4.01 -0.23 -10.46
CA MET A 288 -5.27 0.39 -10.01
C MET A 288 -6.50 -0.20 -10.70
N ARG A 289 -6.42 -0.52 -11.99
CA ARG A 289 -7.52 -1.17 -12.71
C ARG A 289 -7.76 -2.61 -12.23
N MET A 290 -6.70 -3.37 -11.95
CA MET A 290 -6.80 -4.70 -11.34
C MET A 290 -7.36 -4.65 -9.92
N TYR A 291 -7.04 -3.60 -9.16
CA TYR A 291 -7.61 -3.35 -7.84
C TYR A 291 -9.10 -3.00 -7.89
N ALA A 292 -9.55 -2.25 -8.90
CA ALA A 292 -10.97 -2.05 -9.15
C ALA A 292 -11.70 -3.37 -9.46
N TYR A 293 -11.09 -4.25 -10.25
CA TYR A 293 -11.61 -5.61 -10.49
C TYR A 293 -11.67 -6.44 -9.21
N LEU A 294 -10.59 -6.45 -8.42
CA LEU A 294 -10.55 -7.18 -7.16
C LEU A 294 -11.65 -6.69 -6.22
N TRP A 295 -11.82 -5.37 -6.07
CA TRP A 295 -12.92 -4.77 -5.32
C TRP A 295 -14.27 -5.29 -5.81
N TRP A 296 -14.55 -5.14 -7.11
CA TRP A 296 -15.79 -5.58 -7.74
C TRP A 296 -16.09 -7.07 -7.51
N SER A 297 -15.07 -7.93 -7.62
CA SER A 297 -15.20 -9.38 -7.39
C SER A 297 -15.41 -9.76 -5.91
N THR A 298 -15.02 -8.89 -4.98
CA THR A 298 -15.07 -9.13 -3.54
C THR A 298 -16.20 -8.40 -2.81
N HIS A 299 -16.95 -7.56 -3.52
CA HIS A 299 -18.00 -6.68 -2.96
C HIS A 299 -19.32 -6.81 -3.72
N ASP A 300 -19.77 -8.05 -3.99
CA ASP A 300 -21.07 -8.30 -4.65
C ASP A 300 -21.28 -7.47 -5.93
N LYS A 301 -20.21 -7.31 -6.72
CA LYS A 301 -20.21 -6.55 -7.98
C LYS A 301 -20.46 -5.04 -7.81
N GLN A 302 -20.30 -4.50 -6.61
CA GLN A 302 -20.21 -3.06 -6.37
C GLN A 302 -18.94 -2.50 -7.02
N ARG A 303 -19.08 -1.42 -7.80
CA ARG A 303 -17.93 -0.72 -8.37
C ARG A 303 -17.34 0.28 -7.38
N ILE A 304 -16.05 0.52 -7.51
CA ILE A 304 -15.38 1.63 -6.82
C ILE A 304 -15.79 2.96 -7.48
N ASP A 305 -15.82 4.05 -6.73
CA ASP A 305 -16.24 5.37 -7.23
C ASP A 305 -15.06 6.17 -7.78
N ALA A 306 -13.86 5.98 -7.21
CA ALA A 306 -12.65 6.65 -7.66
C ALA A 306 -11.38 5.81 -7.45
N LEU A 307 -10.39 6.07 -8.30
CA LEU A 307 -9.05 5.48 -8.25
C LEU A 307 -8.02 6.61 -8.36
N GLU A 308 -7.08 6.67 -7.42
CA GLU A 308 -6.00 7.66 -7.45
C GLU A 308 -4.64 7.04 -7.14
N ILE A 309 -3.59 7.61 -7.73
CA ILE A 309 -2.20 7.35 -7.37
C ILE A 309 -1.61 8.64 -6.80
N TRP A 310 -1.07 8.57 -5.60
CA TRP A 310 -0.46 9.70 -4.91
C TRP A 310 1.06 9.66 -5.07
N TYR A 311 1.59 10.50 -5.96
CA TYR A 311 3.02 10.62 -6.20
C TYR A 311 3.64 11.63 -5.23
N LEU A 312 4.08 11.12 -4.08
CA LEU A 312 4.48 11.94 -2.94
C LEU A 312 5.66 12.87 -3.26
N ALA A 313 6.63 12.43 -4.07
CA ALA A 313 7.78 13.29 -4.40
C ALA A 313 7.42 14.39 -5.40
N ALA A 314 6.35 14.18 -6.19
CA ALA A 314 5.85 15.14 -7.16
C ALA A 314 4.79 16.09 -6.57
N ASP A 315 4.30 15.81 -5.34
CA ASP A 315 3.14 16.53 -4.75
C ASP A 315 1.95 16.52 -5.71
N ALA A 316 1.68 15.37 -6.32
CA ALA A 316 0.71 15.21 -7.40
C ALA A 316 -0.20 14.00 -7.16
N ILE A 317 -1.50 14.19 -7.45
CA ILE A 317 -2.51 13.15 -7.49
C ILE A 317 -2.81 12.85 -8.96
N LYS A 318 -2.70 11.57 -9.34
CA LYS A 318 -3.12 11.10 -10.66
C LYS A 318 -4.42 10.32 -10.52
N THR A 319 -5.51 10.84 -11.08
CA THR A 319 -6.79 10.13 -11.19
C THR A 319 -6.72 9.08 -12.30
N ILE A 320 -7.28 7.90 -12.04
CA ILE A 320 -7.39 6.79 -13.00
C ILE A 320 -8.87 6.57 -13.32
N ASP A 321 -9.18 6.37 -14.60
CA ASP A 321 -10.54 6.04 -15.02
C ASP A 321 -10.99 4.71 -14.41
N VAL A 322 -12.13 4.75 -13.73
CA VAL A 322 -12.77 3.56 -13.16
C VAL A 322 -13.26 2.68 -14.32
N PRO A 323 -12.84 1.40 -14.40
CA PRO A 323 -13.31 0.52 -15.45
C PRO A 323 -14.84 0.34 -15.44
N SER A 324 -15.44 0.32 -16.63
CA SER A 324 -16.83 -0.08 -16.86
C SER A 324 -17.04 -1.56 -16.49
N VAL A 325 -18.30 -1.98 -16.32
CA VAL A 325 -18.63 -3.39 -16.01
C VAL A 325 -18.04 -4.34 -17.05
N GLN A 326 -18.17 -3.99 -18.34
CA GLN A 326 -17.61 -4.79 -19.44
C GLN A 326 -16.08 -4.91 -19.34
N GLU A 327 -15.39 -3.81 -19.01
CA GLU A 327 -13.94 -3.85 -18.81
C GLU A 327 -13.54 -4.67 -17.58
N LEU A 328 -14.32 -4.62 -16.49
CA LEU A 328 -14.08 -5.44 -15.29
C LEU A 328 -14.23 -6.93 -15.60
N GLU A 329 -15.23 -7.32 -16.39
CA GLU A 329 -15.41 -8.69 -16.86
C GLU A 329 -14.20 -9.14 -17.70
N THR A 330 -13.79 -8.34 -18.69
CA THR A 330 -12.61 -8.63 -19.51
C THR A 330 -11.33 -8.72 -18.68
N ILE A 331 -11.11 -7.82 -17.72
CA ILE A 331 -9.97 -7.89 -16.80
C ILE A 331 -10.01 -9.21 -16.02
N GLY A 332 -11.19 -9.63 -15.54
CA GLY A 332 -11.36 -10.89 -14.83
C GLY A 332 -11.00 -12.11 -15.66
N GLU A 333 -11.51 -12.17 -16.90
CA GLU A 333 -11.22 -13.25 -17.86
C GLU A 333 -9.72 -13.31 -18.18
N GLU A 334 -9.09 -12.17 -18.48
CA GLU A 334 -7.65 -12.10 -18.75
C GLU A 334 -6.81 -12.55 -17.56
N LEU A 335 -7.15 -12.09 -16.34
CA LEU A 335 -6.41 -12.45 -15.14
C LEU A 335 -6.57 -13.94 -14.80
N LYS A 336 -7.78 -14.50 -15.01
CA LYS A 336 -8.03 -15.92 -14.75
C LYS A 336 -7.30 -16.80 -15.76
N ALA A 337 -7.34 -16.46 -17.05
CA ALA A 337 -6.59 -17.16 -18.09
C ALA A 337 -5.09 -17.11 -17.80
N LEU A 338 -4.55 -15.94 -17.43
CA LEU A 338 -3.15 -15.80 -17.08
C LEU A 338 -2.77 -16.59 -15.82
N TRP A 339 -3.65 -16.62 -14.81
CA TRP A 339 -3.41 -17.47 -13.63
C TRP A 339 -3.34 -18.95 -14.02
N SER A 340 -4.26 -19.44 -14.84
CA SER A 340 -4.25 -20.83 -15.34
C SER A 340 -2.93 -21.13 -16.07
N ASP A 341 -2.53 -20.28 -17.01
CA ASP A 341 -1.29 -20.43 -17.78
C ASP A 341 -0.01 -20.46 -16.94
N LEU A 342 0.00 -19.77 -15.79
CA LEU A 342 1.21 -19.58 -14.97
C LEU A 342 1.24 -20.43 -13.69
N ARG A 343 0.09 -20.90 -13.20
CA ARG A 343 -0.05 -21.44 -11.83
C ARG A 343 -0.71 -22.80 -11.75
N GLU A 344 -1.54 -23.21 -12.70
CA GLU A 344 -2.06 -24.59 -12.72
C GLU A 344 -0.93 -25.56 -13.06
N GLU A 345 -0.10 -25.18 -14.03
CA GLU A 345 1.17 -25.84 -14.32
C GLU A 345 2.29 -24.81 -14.29
N THR A 346 3.43 -25.17 -13.68
CA THR A 346 4.62 -24.30 -13.75
C THR A 346 5.11 -24.27 -15.20
N PRO A 347 5.15 -23.09 -15.87
CA PRO A 347 5.59 -23.02 -17.25
C PRO A 347 7.07 -23.38 -17.37
N SER A 348 7.49 -23.95 -18.50
CA SER A 348 8.92 -24.14 -18.81
C SER A 348 9.56 -22.83 -19.28
N ILE A 349 10.90 -22.78 -19.29
CA ILE A 349 11.63 -21.58 -19.72
C ILE A 349 11.38 -21.22 -21.20
N GLU A 350 11.05 -22.21 -22.04
CA GLU A 350 10.68 -22.05 -23.45
C GLU A 350 9.32 -21.36 -23.61
N ARG A 351 8.38 -21.55 -22.67
CA ARG A 351 7.10 -20.83 -22.61
C ARG A 351 7.23 -19.39 -22.09
N CYS A 352 8.44 -18.99 -21.69
CA CYS A 352 8.74 -17.67 -21.13
C CYS A 352 9.82 -16.98 -21.98
N PRO A 353 9.48 -16.48 -23.18
CA PRO A 353 10.45 -15.93 -24.11
C PRO A 353 11.13 -14.66 -23.55
N PRO A 354 12.41 -14.41 -23.92
CA PRO A 354 13.16 -13.22 -23.50
C PRO A 354 12.84 -12.00 -24.37
N GLU A 355 11.54 -11.75 -24.58
CA GLU A 355 10.97 -10.69 -25.41
C GLU A 355 10.29 -9.65 -24.50
N PRO A 356 11.04 -8.67 -23.98
CA PRO A 356 10.47 -7.65 -23.11
C PRO A 356 9.59 -6.67 -23.89
N ALA A 357 8.50 -6.23 -23.28
CA ALA A 357 7.73 -5.08 -23.76
C ALA A 357 8.60 -3.81 -23.78
N PRO A 358 8.36 -2.87 -24.71
CA PRO A 358 9.09 -1.61 -24.76
C PRO A 358 8.96 -0.85 -23.44
N MET A 359 9.97 -0.01 -23.16
CA MET A 359 9.91 0.91 -22.03
C MET A 359 8.91 2.03 -22.32
N ARG A 360 8.16 2.44 -21.30
CA ARG A 360 7.28 3.61 -21.35
C ARG A 360 7.99 4.80 -20.73
N SER A 361 7.66 6.00 -21.20
CA SER A 361 8.19 7.25 -20.66
C SER A 361 7.11 8.02 -19.92
N PHE A 362 7.50 8.64 -18.80
CA PHE A 362 6.61 9.39 -17.94
C PHE A 362 7.33 10.62 -17.38
N GLY A 363 6.62 11.75 -17.32
CA GLY A 363 6.99 12.93 -16.55
C GLY A 363 6.57 12.82 -15.06
N PRO A 364 6.92 13.83 -14.24
CA PRO A 364 6.48 13.90 -12.84
C PRO A 364 4.96 13.74 -12.68
N GLY A 365 4.52 13.04 -11.64
CA GLY A 365 3.11 12.75 -11.38
C GLY A 365 2.53 11.63 -12.26
N GLY A 366 3.35 10.84 -12.94
CA GLY A 366 2.88 9.74 -13.79
C GLY A 366 2.17 10.21 -15.05
N VAL A 367 2.52 11.39 -15.55
CA VAL A 367 2.01 11.92 -16.82
C VAL A 367 2.73 11.22 -17.97
N PRO A 368 2.03 10.55 -18.91
CA PRO A 368 2.69 9.92 -20.07
C PRO A 368 3.52 10.94 -20.84
N SER A 369 4.68 10.52 -21.32
CA SER A 369 5.58 11.33 -22.14
C SER A 369 5.84 10.64 -23.48
N GLU A 370 5.90 11.44 -24.55
CA GLU A 370 6.28 10.98 -25.90
C GLU A 370 7.81 10.85 -26.07
N GLU A 371 8.59 11.22 -25.04
CA GLU A 371 10.04 11.06 -25.07
C GLU A 371 10.43 9.59 -25.17
N THR A 372 11.31 9.27 -26.11
CA THR A 372 11.82 7.90 -26.26
C THR A 372 12.73 7.55 -25.08
N PRO A 373 12.50 6.42 -24.38
CA PRO A 373 13.38 6.00 -23.29
C PRO A 373 14.83 5.79 -23.75
N ASN A 374 15.77 6.35 -22.99
CA ASN A 374 17.21 6.25 -23.29
C ASN A 374 17.78 4.83 -23.19
N LEU A 375 17.13 3.96 -22.41
CA LEU A 375 17.54 2.58 -22.19
C LEU A 375 16.36 1.64 -22.43
N THR A 376 16.66 0.50 -23.05
CA THR A 376 15.72 -0.62 -23.17
C THR A 376 15.53 -1.32 -21.83
N ARG A 377 14.49 -2.16 -21.73
CA ARG A 377 14.22 -2.96 -20.53
C ARG A 377 15.38 -3.92 -20.22
N CYS A 378 15.98 -4.54 -21.25
CA CYS A 378 17.14 -5.43 -21.08
C CYS A 378 18.35 -4.69 -20.50
N GLN A 379 18.65 -3.47 -20.96
CA GLN A 379 19.79 -2.69 -20.46
C GLN A 379 19.66 -2.26 -18.99
N ARG A 380 18.44 -2.27 -18.44
CA ARG A 380 18.17 -1.97 -17.02
C ARG A 380 17.90 -3.22 -16.17
N CYS A 381 17.91 -4.40 -16.78
CA CYS A 381 17.55 -5.63 -16.09
C CYS A 381 18.76 -6.17 -15.32
N ASP A 382 18.59 -6.40 -14.02
CA ASP A 382 19.62 -7.00 -13.16
C ASP A 382 20.06 -8.39 -13.67
N TRP A 383 19.17 -9.09 -14.37
CA TRP A 383 19.40 -10.44 -14.92
C TRP A 383 19.83 -10.45 -16.39
N SER A 384 20.16 -9.29 -16.97
CA SER A 384 20.64 -9.20 -18.36
C SER A 384 21.83 -10.12 -18.63
N HIS A 385 22.78 -10.22 -17.68
CA HIS A 385 23.99 -11.04 -17.81
C HIS A 385 23.75 -12.57 -17.88
N VAL A 386 22.56 -13.05 -17.49
CA VAL A 386 22.15 -14.47 -17.62
C VAL A 386 21.04 -14.68 -18.66
N CYS A 387 20.56 -13.60 -19.29
CA CYS A 387 19.49 -13.63 -20.28
C CYS A 387 20.08 -13.70 -21.70
N PRO A 388 19.56 -14.56 -22.59
CA PRO A 388 20.03 -14.65 -23.98
C PRO A 388 19.97 -13.32 -24.76
N THR A 389 19.02 -12.45 -24.42
CA THR A 389 18.83 -11.13 -25.06
C THR A 389 19.42 -9.97 -24.26
N GLY A 390 20.15 -10.25 -23.17
CA GLY A 390 20.73 -9.23 -22.31
C GLY A 390 22.05 -8.64 -22.80
N GLY A 391 22.55 -9.05 -23.97
CA GLY A 391 23.71 -8.44 -24.63
C GLY A 391 25.07 -8.82 -24.06
N PHE A 392 25.14 -9.80 -23.14
CA PHE A 392 26.40 -10.34 -22.63
C PHE A 392 26.87 -11.52 -23.49
N ASP A 393 27.99 -11.32 -24.17
CA ASP A 393 28.65 -12.34 -24.97
C ASP A 393 29.84 -12.89 -24.16
N LYS A 394 29.69 -14.08 -23.56
CA LYS A 394 30.78 -14.98 -23.14
C LYS A 394 31.59 -14.58 -21.89
N GLU A 395 30.97 -14.75 -20.74
CA GLU A 395 31.50 -15.36 -19.50
C GLU A 395 30.50 -15.03 -18.41
N HIS A 396 29.85 -16.05 -17.82
CA HIS A 396 29.08 -15.80 -16.60
C HIS A 396 30.08 -15.36 -15.52
N PRO A 397 29.77 -14.32 -14.72
CA PRO A 397 30.62 -13.99 -13.57
C PRO A 397 30.81 -15.26 -12.74
N ASP A 398 32.06 -15.52 -12.33
CA ASP A 398 32.43 -16.72 -11.58
C ASP A 398 31.47 -16.86 -10.41
N GLY A 399 30.62 -17.89 -10.46
CA GLY A 399 29.55 -18.11 -9.49
C GLY A 399 30.21 -18.43 -8.17
N GLY A 400 30.45 -17.39 -7.36
CA GLY A 400 31.28 -17.47 -6.17
C GLY A 400 30.97 -18.71 -5.31
N MET A 401 31.98 -19.19 -4.59
CA MET A 401 31.83 -20.36 -3.74
C MET A 401 30.74 -20.11 -2.69
N TYR A 402 29.66 -20.88 -2.73
CA TYR A 402 28.64 -20.90 -1.69
C TYR A 402 28.85 -22.14 -0.82
N HIS A 403 28.82 -21.95 0.49
CA HIS A 403 28.78 -23.05 1.45
C HIS A 403 27.31 -23.38 1.75
N LEU A 404 26.91 -24.62 1.46
CA LEU A 404 25.64 -25.14 1.93
C LEU A 404 25.73 -25.37 3.45
N PRO A 405 24.70 -24.98 4.24
CA PRO A 405 24.65 -25.31 5.66
C PRO A 405 24.76 -26.83 5.84
N GLY A 406 25.75 -27.28 6.62
CA GLY A 406 25.96 -28.70 6.93
C GLY A 406 27.02 -29.43 6.10
N MET A 407 27.72 -28.75 5.20
CA MET A 407 28.93 -29.32 4.57
C MET A 407 30.18 -28.79 5.27
N VAL A 408 30.74 -29.61 6.18
CA VAL A 408 32.14 -29.57 6.62
C VAL A 408 32.92 -30.60 5.82
#